data_AF-A0A244EFI3-F1
#
_entry.id   AF-A0A244EFI3-F1
#
_cell.length_a   1.000
_cell.length_b   1.000
_cell.length_c   1.000
_cell.angle_alpha   90.00
_cell.angle_beta   90.00
_cell.angle_gamma   90.00
#
_symmetry.space_group_name_H-M   'P 1'
#
loop_
_entity.id
_entity.type
_entity.pdbx_description
1 polymer ?
#
loop_
_entity_poly.entity_id
_entity_poly.type
_entity_poly.pdbx_seq_one_letter_code
_entity_poly.pdbx_strand_id
1 'polypeptide(L)'
;MFQRFALAAVLAATLPLSAAHAQRPAPPQGPMTDGYLCCNMRSYGKQISDINYDEQGMSILAVGTRARITGYDFRWVDLDVGGRPQRLKNDYSRNMSTVSFGQRYVVTEDPKAKLAGFPEKTRAAIQAMKVIPGMTREQVLMALGYPIASENPTLDAPVWRYWLDSWAEYQVVFEAGGTVKTVMADPPTLNRVSLP
;
A
#
# COMPACT_ATOMS: atom_id res chain seq x y z
N MET A 1 25.30 -58.44 -58.18
CA MET A 1 25.29 -56.96 -58.20
C MET A 1 24.04 -56.50 -57.47
N PHE A 2 24.20 -55.96 -56.25
CA PHE A 2 23.82 -54.58 -55.86
C PHE A 2 22.31 -54.31 -56.02
N GLN A 3 21.51 -53.98 -55.01
CA GLN A 3 21.75 -53.08 -53.87
C GLN A 3 20.75 -53.38 -52.73
N ARG A 4 21.22 -53.29 -51.49
CA ARG A 4 20.40 -53.34 -50.27
C ARG A 4 19.78 -51.96 -50.03
N PHE A 5 18.46 -51.88 -49.95
CA PHE A 5 17.77 -50.70 -49.44
C PHE A 5 17.74 -50.77 -47.90
N ALA A 6 18.50 -49.90 -47.25
CA ALA A 6 18.46 -49.71 -45.80
C ALA A 6 17.32 -48.75 -45.45
N LEU A 7 16.30 -49.23 -44.73
CA LEU A 7 15.36 -48.35 -44.03
C LEU A 7 16.06 -47.79 -42.78
N ALA A 8 16.34 -46.48 -42.80
CA ALA A 8 16.70 -45.74 -41.60
C ALA A 8 15.40 -45.24 -40.94
N ALA A 9 15.01 -45.87 -39.83
CA ALA A 9 13.93 -45.38 -38.97
C ALA A 9 14.50 -44.25 -38.10
N VAL A 10 14.16 -43.00 -38.42
CA VAL A 10 14.45 -41.85 -37.57
C VAL A 10 13.44 -41.83 -36.43
N LEU A 11 13.83 -42.33 -35.25
CA LEU A 11 13.14 -42.08 -34.00
C LEU A 11 13.39 -40.62 -33.60
N ALA A 12 12.49 -39.71 -33.98
CA ALA A 12 12.41 -38.39 -33.38
C ALA A 12 11.89 -38.54 -31.95
N ALA A 13 12.80 -38.61 -30.97
CA ALA A 13 12.43 -38.50 -29.57
C ALA A 13 11.89 -37.08 -29.30
N THR A 14 10.57 -36.94 -29.31
CA THR A 14 9.89 -35.76 -28.80
C THR A 14 10.04 -35.75 -27.28
N LEU A 15 11.12 -35.13 -26.78
CA LEU A 15 11.22 -34.78 -25.38
C LEU A 15 10.07 -33.80 -25.07
N PRO A 16 9.13 -34.12 -24.16
CA PRO A 16 8.20 -33.13 -23.69
C PRO A 16 9.02 -32.09 -22.93
N LEU A 17 9.26 -30.93 -23.54
CA LEU A 17 9.60 -29.71 -22.82
C LEU A 17 8.41 -29.40 -21.92
N SER A 18 8.36 -30.03 -20.75
CA SER A 18 7.57 -29.52 -19.64
C SER A 18 8.26 -28.22 -19.25
N ALA A 19 7.81 -27.12 -19.84
CA ALA A 19 8.07 -25.79 -19.33
C ALA A 19 7.38 -25.70 -17.96
N ALA A 20 8.04 -26.27 -16.95
CA ALA A 20 7.80 -25.93 -15.57
C ALA A 20 8.16 -24.45 -15.44
N HIS A 21 7.21 -23.58 -15.78
CA HIS A 21 7.19 -22.24 -15.25
C HIS A 21 7.27 -22.45 -13.75
N ALA A 22 8.41 -22.11 -13.15
CA ALA A 22 8.58 -22.15 -11.71
C ALA A 22 7.56 -21.18 -11.10
N GLN A 23 6.34 -21.68 -10.86
CA GLN A 23 5.33 -20.96 -10.11
C GLN A 23 5.94 -20.80 -8.73
N ARG A 24 6.26 -19.56 -8.38
CA ARG A 24 6.72 -19.24 -7.03
C ARG A 24 5.65 -19.79 -6.08
N PRO A 25 6.04 -20.50 -5.01
CA PRO A 25 5.06 -21.00 -4.06
C PRO A 25 4.23 -19.83 -3.54
N ALA A 26 2.91 -20.02 -3.47
CA ALA A 26 2.01 -19.03 -2.93
C ALA A 26 2.46 -18.68 -1.50
N PRO A 27 2.44 -17.38 -1.11
CA PRO A 27 2.83 -17.02 0.24
C PRO A 27 1.86 -17.63 1.26
N PRO A 28 2.31 -17.80 2.51
CA PRO A 28 1.42 -18.18 3.60
C PRO A 28 0.19 -17.26 3.63
N GLN A 29 -0.99 -17.86 3.69
CA GLN A 29 -2.22 -17.10 3.87
C GLN A 29 -2.31 -16.58 5.30
N GLY A 30 -2.88 -15.39 5.45
CA GLY A 30 -3.19 -14.79 6.75
C GLY A 30 -4.70 -14.70 6.98
N PRO A 31 -5.14 -14.05 8.08
CA PRO A 31 -6.54 -13.81 8.35
C PRO A 31 -7.21 -12.97 7.26
N MET A 32 -8.38 -13.37 6.79
CA MET A 32 -9.19 -12.62 5.83
C MET A 32 -10.03 -11.57 6.58
N THR A 33 -9.36 -10.55 7.11
CA THR A 33 -9.98 -9.56 8.00
C THR A 33 -11.10 -8.83 7.28
N ASP A 34 -12.22 -8.74 7.99
CA ASP A 34 -13.42 -8.03 7.60
C ASP A 34 -13.55 -6.78 8.48
N GLY A 35 -13.60 -5.58 7.87
CA GLY A 35 -13.64 -4.34 8.63
C GLY A 35 -13.61 -3.09 7.75
N TYR A 36 -12.67 -2.20 8.00
CA TYR A 36 -12.63 -0.85 7.42
C TYR A 36 -11.20 -0.46 7.06
N LEU A 37 -11.05 0.40 6.04
CA LEU A 37 -9.76 1.03 5.76
C LEU A 37 -9.34 1.88 6.95
N CYS A 38 -8.13 1.67 7.47
CA CYS A 38 -7.59 2.45 8.58
C CYS A 38 -7.33 3.92 8.22
N CYS A 39 -7.15 4.21 6.94
CA CYS A 39 -6.68 5.49 6.42
C CYS A 39 -7.19 5.74 5.00
N ASN A 40 -6.99 6.97 4.52
CA ASN A 40 -7.19 7.24 3.10
C ASN A 40 -6.11 6.56 2.26
N MET A 41 -6.53 5.98 1.14
CA MET A 41 -5.64 5.40 0.13
C MET A 41 -5.95 5.97 -1.25
N ARG A 42 -4.96 5.97 -2.12
CA ARG A 42 -5.06 6.36 -3.53
C ARG A 42 -5.02 5.11 -4.39
N SER A 43 -6.04 4.97 -5.22
CA SER A 43 -6.16 3.86 -6.15
C SER A 43 -6.03 4.34 -7.58
N TYR A 44 -5.15 3.66 -8.33
CA TYR A 44 -5.09 3.71 -9.78
C TYR A 44 -5.92 2.55 -10.36
N GLY A 45 -7.20 2.82 -10.58
CA GLY A 45 -8.17 1.82 -11.05
C GLY A 45 -8.44 0.71 -10.02
N LYS A 46 -7.65 -0.37 -10.08
CA LYS A 46 -7.76 -1.54 -9.18
C LYS A 46 -6.49 -1.79 -8.35
N GLN A 47 -5.54 -0.86 -8.37
CA GLN A 47 -4.25 -1.03 -7.70
C GLN A 47 -3.98 0.13 -6.76
N ILE A 48 -3.38 -0.20 -5.63
CA ILE A 48 -2.93 0.74 -4.60
C ILE A 48 -1.46 0.40 -4.33
N SER A 49 -0.60 1.42 -4.29
CA SER A 49 0.78 1.26 -3.82
C SER A 49 0.85 1.64 -2.33
N ASP A 50 1.70 0.98 -1.55
CA ASP A 50 1.91 1.30 -0.13
C ASP A 50 2.52 2.68 0.11
N ILE A 51 3.11 3.28 -0.92
CA ILE A 51 3.63 4.66 -0.85
C ILE A 51 2.55 5.73 -1.05
N ASN A 52 1.36 5.35 -1.54
CA ASN A 52 0.18 6.20 -1.63
C ASN A 52 0.33 7.47 -2.49
N TYR A 53 1.00 7.36 -3.66
CA TYR A 53 1.30 8.49 -4.55
C TYR A 53 0.09 9.31 -5.00
N ASP A 54 0.24 10.63 -5.01
CA ASP A 54 -0.70 11.61 -5.57
C ASP A 54 -0.36 11.96 -7.03
N GLU A 55 -0.61 10.99 -7.91
CA GLU A 55 -0.44 11.11 -9.35
C GLU A 55 -1.77 11.41 -10.07
N GLN A 56 -1.67 11.88 -11.32
CA GLN A 56 -2.83 12.13 -12.15
C GLN A 56 -3.64 10.85 -12.39
N GLY A 57 -4.96 10.92 -12.23
CA GLY A 57 -5.87 9.78 -12.45
C GLY A 57 -6.07 8.89 -11.22
N MET A 58 -5.44 9.21 -10.09
CA MET A 58 -5.70 8.55 -8.82
C MET A 58 -7.10 8.90 -8.28
N SER A 59 -7.73 7.92 -7.63
CA SER A 59 -8.99 8.09 -6.91
C SER A 59 -8.79 7.86 -5.41
N ILE A 60 -9.47 8.66 -4.58
CA ILE A 60 -9.40 8.50 -3.12
C ILE A 60 -10.37 7.41 -2.66
N LEU A 61 -9.84 6.48 -1.90
CA LEU A 61 -10.57 5.54 -1.05
C LEU A 61 -10.51 6.08 0.37
N ALA A 62 -11.64 6.58 0.87
CA ALA A 62 -11.66 7.31 2.14
C ALA A 62 -11.41 6.39 3.34
N VAL A 63 -10.79 6.94 4.39
CA VAL A 63 -10.70 6.33 5.71
C VAL A 63 -12.08 5.87 6.20
N GLY A 64 -12.13 4.67 6.78
CA GLY A 64 -13.38 4.05 7.23
C GLY A 64 -14.28 3.56 6.10
N THR A 65 -13.80 3.50 4.86
CA THR A 65 -14.50 2.74 3.81
C THR A 65 -14.49 1.26 4.18
N ARG A 66 -15.64 0.61 4.08
CA ARG A 66 -15.77 -0.83 4.35
C ARG A 66 -14.76 -1.59 3.49
N ALA A 67 -13.92 -2.40 4.12
CA ALA A 67 -12.89 -3.18 3.45
C ALA A 67 -12.87 -4.63 3.93
N ARG A 68 -12.35 -5.52 3.09
CA ARG A 68 -12.12 -6.93 3.43
C ARG A 68 -10.87 -7.43 2.75
N ILE A 69 -10.02 -8.14 3.48
CA ILE A 69 -8.93 -8.90 2.86
C ILE A 69 -9.51 -10.15 2.24
N THR A 70 -9.20 -10.38 0.97
CA THR A 70 -9.71 -11.53 0.19
C THR A 70 -8.62 -12.50 -0.23
N GLY A 71 -7.35 -12.13 -0.09
CA GLY A 71 -6.23 -12.98 -0.47
C GLY A 71 -4.88 -12.35 -0.16
N TYR A 72 -3.88 -13.22 -0.02
CA TYR A 72 -2.48 -12.84 0.05
C TYR A 72 -1.71 -13.49 -1.10
N ASP A 73 -0.95 -12.67 -1.83
CA ASP A 73 -0.10 -13.08 -2.94
C ASP A 73 1.29 -12.42 -2.80
N PHE A 74 2.25 -12.78 -3.64
CA PHE A 74 3.62 -12.31 -3.53
C PHE A 74 3.69 -10.79 -3.64
N ARG A 75 3.88 -10.12 -2.49
CA ARG A 75 3.85 -8.65 -2.31
C ARG A 75 2.50 -8.00 -2.62
N TRP A 76 1.42 -8.77 -2.70
CA TRP A 76 0.08 -8.25 -2.95
C TRP A 76 -0.88 -8.70 -1.86
N VAL A 77 -1.79 -7.80 -1.50
CA VAL A 77 -2.94 -8.08 -0.66
C VAL A 77 -4.16 -7.78 -1.50
N ASP A 78 -4.96 -8.81 -1.78
CA ASP A 78 -6.21 -8.65 -2.50
C ASP A 78 -7.29 -8.18 -1.53
N LEU A 79 -8.02 -7.15 -1.92
CA LEU A 79 -9.00 -6.47 -1.08
C LEU A 79 -10.34 -6.31 -1.84
N ASP A 80 -11.43 -6.36 -1.10
CA ASP A 80 -12.68 -5.69 -1.48
C ASP A 80 -12.76 -4.37 -0.71
N VAL A 81 -12.90 -3.24 -1.40
CA VAL A 81 -13.04 -1.92 -0.79
C VAL A 81 -14.30 -1.25 -1.32
N GLY A 82 -15.32 -1.14 -0.46
CA GLY A 82 -16.62 -0.59 -0.82
C GLY A 82 -17.31 -1.38 -1.94
N GLY A 83 -17.19 -2.71 -1.94
CA GLY A 83 -17.75 -3.58 -2.98
C GLY A 83 -16.96 -3.60 -4.29
N ARG A 84 -15.75 -3.03 -4.31
CA ARG A 84 -14.90 -2.98 -5.50
C ARG A 84 -13.58 -3.72 -5.25
N PRO A 85 -13.17 -4.65 -6.13
CA PRO A 85 -11.87 -5.30 -6.02
C PRO A 85 -10.72 -4.32 -6.16
N GLN A 86 -9.75 -4.41 -5.24
CA GLN A 86 -8.51 -3.65 -5.20
C GLN A 86 -7.34 -4.60 -4.91
N ARG A 87 -6.13 -4.26 -5.35
CA ARG A 87 -4.89 -4.95 -4.97
C ARG A 87 -3.93 -3.94 -4.35
N LEU A 88 -3.59 -4.14 -3.09
CA LEU A 88 -2.59 -3.35 -2.39
C LEU A 88 -1.22 -3.99 -2.56
N LYS A 89 -0.29 -3.27 -3.15
CA LYS A 89 1.09 -3.70 -3.37
C LYS A 89 1.98 -3.27 -2.22
N ASN A 90 2.74 -4.22 -1.68
CA ASN A 90 3.89 -3.96 -0.82
C ASN A 90 5.10 -3.63 -1.70
N ASP A 91 5.19 -2.39 -2.17
CA ASP A 91 6.31 -1.95 -2.99
C ASP A 91 7.56 -1.76 -2.16
N TYR A 92 7.46 -1.13 -0.98
CA TYR A 92 8.63 -0.69 -0.23
C TYR A 92 8.67 -1.17 1.23
N SER A 93 7.54 -1.61 1.80
CA SER A 93 7.46 -2.15 3.17
C SER A 93 7.87 -3.64 3.27
N ARG A 94 8.94 -4.04 2.58
CA ARG A 94 9.35 -5.45 2.43
C ARG A 94 10.08 -6.05 3.63
N ASN A 95 10.34 -5.26 4.66
CA ASN A 95 10.88 -5.69 5.94
C ASN A 95 9.81 -6.31 6.87
N MET A 96 8.57 -6.46 6.40
CA MET A 96 7.52 -7.20 7.10
C MET A 96 6.87 -8.23 6.18
N SER A 97 6.21 -9.23 6.78
CA SER A 97 5.45 -10.23 6.00
C SER A 97 4.27 -9.59 5.27
N THR A 98 3.86 -10.15 4.12
CA THR A 98 2.67 -9.67 3.38
C THR A 98 1.40 -9.72 4.25
N VAL A 99 1.33 -10.69 5.17
CA VAL A 99 0.22 -10.78 6.14
C VAL A 99 0.23 -9.60 7.10
N SER A 100 1.35 -9.37 7.79
CA SER A 100 1.50 -8.23 8.72
C SER A 100 1.30 -6.89 8.02
N PHE A 101 1.75 -6.78 6.77
CA PHE A 101 1.53 -5.62 5.93
C PHE A 101 0.04 -5.38 5.65
N GLY A 102 -0.70 -6.39 5.17
CA GLY A 102 -2.13 -6.24 4.87
C GLY A 102 -2.98 -5.92 6.09
N GLN A 103 -2.66 -6.51 7.24
CA GLN A 103 -3.36 -6.28 8.50
C GLN A 103 -3.22 -4.85 9.04
N ARG A 104 -2.28 -4.05 8.52
CA ARG A 104 -2.21 -2.61 8.85
C ARG A 104 -3.36 -1.82 8.26
N TYR A 105 -3.82 -2.21 7.07
CA TYR A 105 -4.73 -1.37 6.26
C TYR A 105 -6.21 -1.70 6.46
N VAL A 106 -6.54 -2.92 6.89
CA VAL A 106 -7.92 -3.32 7.19
C VAL A 106 -8.05 -3.57 8.69
N VAL A 107 -8.76 -2.67 9.37
CA VAL A 107 -8.98 -2.69 10.83
C VAL A 107 -10.40 -3.10 11.16
N THR A 108 -10.62 -3.75 12.29
CA THR A 108 -11.93 -4.26 12.71
C THR A 108 -12.86 -3.16 13.25
N GLU A 109 -12.29 -2.12 13.84
CA GLU A 109 -13.04 -0.96 14.34
C GLU A 109 -13.18 0.11 13.26
N ASP A 110 -14.37 0.70 13.10
CA ASP A 110 -14.58 1.78 12.13
C ASP A 110 -13.87 3.06 12.61
N PRO A 111 -12.80 3.52 11.90
CA PRO A 111 -12.09 4.74 12.30
C PRO A 111 -12.94 6.00 12.16
N LYS A 112 -14.12 5.96 11.51
CA LYS A 112 -15.04 7.11 11.45
C LYS A 112 -15.54 7.52 12.83
N ALA A 113 -15.69 6.59 13.76
CA ALA A 113 -16.10 6.91 15.14
C ALA A 113 -15.08 7.84 15.81
N LYS A 114 -13.78 7.51 15.67
CA LYS A 114 -12.68 8.36 16.16
C LYS A 114 -12.59 9.66 15.37
N LEU A 115 -12.69 9.59 14.03
CA LEU A 115 -12.63 10.75 13.15
C LEU A 115 -13.68 11.80 13.52
N ALA A 116 -14.91 11.39 13.84
CA ALA A 116 -15.99 12.30 14.23
C ALA A 116 -15.65 13.12 15.49
N GLY A 117 -14.87 12.54 16.40
CA GLY A 117 -14.42 13.20 17.63
C GLY A 117 -13.26 14.19 17.46
N PHE A 118 -12.57 14.20 16.32
CA PHE A 118 -11.45 15.11 16.09
C PHE A 118 -11.89 16.56 15.84
N PRO A 119 -11.04 17.56 16.11
CA PRO A 119 -11.33 18.95 15.75
C PRO A 119 -11.65 19.12 14.27
N GLU A 120 -12.51 20.09 13.92
CA GLU A 120 -12.95 20.31 12.54
C GLU A 120 -11.77 20.51 11.56
N LYS A 121 -10.79 21.35 11.93
CA LYS A 121 -9.58 21.57 11.12
C LYS A 121 -8.83 20.26 10.85
N THR A 122 -8.74 19.38 11.85
CA THR A 122 -8.09 18.06 11.72
C THR A 122 -8.89 17.15 10.80
N ARG A 123 -10.22 17.08 10.95
CA ARG A 123 -11.08 16.28 10.06
C ARG A 123 -10.98 16.73 8.61
N ALA A 124 -11.01 18.04 8.37
CA ALA A 124 -10.89 18.61 7.04
C ALA A 124 -9.53 18.28 6.40
N ALA A 125 -8.44 18.37 7.17
CA ALA A 125 -7.11 17.99 6.70
C ALA A 125 -7.01 16.49 6.39
N ILE A 126 -7.55 15.61 7.24
CA ILE A 126 -7.63 14.16 6.96
C ILE A 126 -8.40 13.91 5.67
N GLN A 127 -9.59 14.50 5.50
CA GLN A 127 -10.40 14.34 4.29
C GLN A 127 -9.68 14.83 3.03
N ALA A 128 -8.87 15.89 3.15
CA ALA A 128 -8.04 16.42 2.07
C ALA A 128 -6.75 15.63 1.83
N MET A 129 -6.46 14.59 2.63
CA MET A 129 -5.18 13.86 2.64
C MET A 129 -3.98 14.79 2.84
N LYS A 130 -4.12 15.71 3.80
CA LYS A 130 -3.11 16.70 4.18
C LYS A 130 -2.78 16.63 5.65
N VAL A 131 -1.60 17.12 6.00
CA VAL A 131 -1.11 17.21 7.38
C VAL A 131 -1.07 18.67 7.82
N ILE A 132 -1.35 18.90 9.11
CA ILE A 132 -1.24 20.22 9.75
C ILE A 132 -0.53 20.10 11.09
N PRO A 133 0.13 21.17 11.58
CA PRO A 133 0.65 21.21 12.93
C PRO A 133 -0.40 20.84 13.98
N GLY A 134 0.04 20.13 15.02
CA GLY A 134 -0.81 19.63 16.11
C GLY A 134 -1.46 18.27 15.85
N MET A 135 -1.42 17.73 14.63
CA MET A 135 -1.94 16.39 14.37
C MET A 135 -1.18 15.32 15.15
N THR A 136 -1.87 14.31 15.69
CA THR A 136 -1.21 13.14 16.27
C THR A 136 -0.69 12.20 15.18
N ARG A 137 0.21 11.28 15.54
CA ARG A 137 0.63 10.17 14.66
C ARG A 137 -0.56 9.40 14.07
N GLU A 138 -1.57 9.09 14.88
CA GLU A 138 -2.80 8.41 14.41
C GLU A 138 -3.53 9.25 13.37
N GLN A 139 -3.66 10.56 13.58
CA GLN A 139 -4.31 11.47 12.63
C GLN A 139 -3.53 11.58 11.32
N VAL A 140 -2.18 11.59 11.38
CA VAL A 140 -1.33 11.55 10.18
C VAL A 140 -1.52 10.23 9.43
N LEU A 141 -1.51 9.08 10.13
CA LEU A 141 -1.78 7.79 9.51
C LEU A 141 -3.16 7.75 8.86
N MET A 142 -4.20 8.28 9.52
CA MET A 142 -5.54 8.35 8.94
C MET A 142 -5.58 9.20 7.67
N ALA A 143 -4.82 10.30 7.62
CA ALA A 143 -4.73 11.19 6.47
C ALA A 143 -3.95 10.58 5.30
N LEU A 144 -2.78 10.01 5.56
CA LEU A 144 -1.77 9.66 4.54
C LEU A 144 -1.54 8.16 4.34
N GLY A 145 -2.04 7.32 5.25
CA GLY A 145 -1.65 5.92 5.33
C GLY A 145 -0.33 5.71 6.05
N TYR A 146 0.11 4.45 6.10
CA TYR A 146 1.38 4.10 6.74
C TYR A 146 2.56 4.61 5.92
N PRO A 147 3.57 5.22 6.56
CA PRO A 147 4.81 5.51 5.86
C PRO A 147 5.50 4.20 5.50
N ILE A 148 6.21 4.16 4.37
CA ILE A 148 6.89 2.96 3.91
C ILE A 148 7.94 2.51 4.93
N ALA A 149 7.91 1.22 5.27
CA ALA A 149 8.68 0.74 6.42
C ALA A 149 10.19 0.58 6.15
N SER A 150 10.63 0.60 4.90
CA SER A 150 12.06 0.66 4.56
C SER A 150 12.70 1.97 5.00
N GLU A 151 11.96 3.08 4.90
CA GLU A 151 12.42 4.43 5.23
C GLU A 151 11.98 4.86 6.65
N ASN A 152 10.97 4.17 7.19
CA ASN A 152 10.39 4.44 8.50
C ASN A 152 10.23 3.12 9.29
N PRO A 153 11.33 2.53 9.79
CA PRO A 153 11.30 1.22 10.44
C PRO A 153 10.43 1.17 11.69
N THR A 154 10.28 2.33 12.35
CA THR A 154 9.47 2.49 13.56
C THR A 154 8.58 3.73 13.45
N LEU A 155 7.38 3.63 14.04
CA LEU A 155 6.39 4.70 14.04
C LEU A 155 6.59 5.70 15.18
N ASP A 156 7.47 5.43 16.15
CA ASP A 156 7.83 6.38 17.21
C ASP A 156 8.92 7.39 16.77
N ALA A 157 9.51 7.23 15.58
CA ALA A 157 10.56 8.09 15.06
C ALA A 157 10.14 9.57 15.02
N PRO A 158 11.02 10.51 15.39
CA PRO A 158 10.70 11.95 15.43
C PRO A 158 10.38 12.54 14.05
N VAL A 159 10.75 11.84 12.97
CA VAL A 159 10.48 12.24 11.60
C VAL A 159 9.93 11.04 10.85
N TRP A 160 8.86 11.25 10.10
CA TRP A 160 8.39 10.31 9.09
C TRP A 160 8.62 10.86 7.69
N ARG A 161 9.19 10.04 6.81
CA ARG A 161 9.41 10.36 5.40
C ARG A 161 8.27 9.79 4.56
N TYR A 162 7.74 10.62 3.66
CA TYR A 162 6.68 10.30 2.71
C TYR A 162 7.06 10.81 1.32
N TRP A 163 6.34 10.31 0.31
CA TRP A 163 6.52 10.72 -1.08
C TRP A 163 5.18 11.09 -1.68
N LEU A 164 5.12 12.28 -2.27
CA LEU A 164 3.93 12.73 -3.01
C LEU A 164 3.90 12.04 -4.38
N ASP A 165 5.06 11.90 -5.00
CA ASP A 165 5.31 11.14 -6.23
C ASP A 165 6.75 10.58 -6.18
N SER A 166 7.22 9.97 -7.26
CA SER A 166 8.55 9.35 -7.34
C SER A 166 9.73 10.32 -7.10
N TRP A 167 9.51 11.63 -7.14
CA TRP A 167 10.55 12.67 -7.08
C TRP A 167 10.36 13.66 -5.92
N ALA A 168 9.14 13.77 -5.39
CA ALA A 168 8.78 14.71 -4.34
C ALA A 168 8.70 14.04 -2.96
N GLU A 169 9.83 13.94 -2.25
CA GLU A 169 9.85 13.57 -0.83
C GLU A 169 9.36 14.74 0.03
N TYR A 170 8.62 14.43 1.11
CA TYR A 170 8.35 15.35 2.20
C TYR A 170 8.45 14.65 3.55
N GLN A 171 8.68 15.44 4.60
CA GLN A 171 8.89 14.93 5.95
C GLN A 171 7.85 15.51 6.90
N VAL A 172 7.23 14.64 7.69
CA VAL A 172 6.36 15.00 8.81
C VAL A 172 7.21 14.94 10.08
N VAL A 173 7.45 16.10 10.69
CA VAL A 173 8.29 16.23 11.89
C VAL A 173 7.38 16.30 13.11
N PHE A 174 7.68 15.47 14.11
CA PHE A 174 6.92 15.39 15.36
C PHE A 174 7.68 16.05 16.51
N GLU A 175 6.94 16.65 17.44
CA GLU A 175 7.47 17.05 18.75
C GLU A 175 7.58 15.84 19.69
N ALA A 176 8.24 16.02 20.83
CA ALA A 176 8.40 14.95 21.83
C ALA A 176 7.06 14.36 22.31
N GLY A 177 5.97 15.14 22.25
CA GLY A 177 4.61 14.70 22.57
C GLY A 177 3.91 13.87 21.49
N GLY A 178 4.57 13.58 20.36
CA GLY A 178 4.01 12.77 19.27
C GLY A 178 2.99 13.49 18.38
N THR A 179 2.93 14.83 18.46
CA THR A 179 2.14 15.68 17.56
C THR A 179 3.03 16.33 16.51
N VAL A 180 2.45 16.64 15.35
CA VAL A 180 3.16 17.26 14.24
C VAL A 180 3.61 18.67 14.65
N LYS A 181 4.92 18.89 14.56
CA LYS A 181 5.55 20.21 14.67
C LYS A 181 5.41 20.97 13.37
N THR A 182 5.82 20.33 12.27
CA THR A 182 5.90 20.96 10.94
C THR A 182 5.96 19.89 9.85
N VAL A 183 5.69 20.29 8.62
CA VAL A 183 5.93 19.52 7.41
C VAL A 183 7.06 20.19 6.62
N MET A 184 8.12 19.44 6.31
CA MET A 184 9.26 19.93 5.54
C MET A 184 9.23 19.36 4.12
N ALA A 185 9.21 20.25 3.12
CA ALA A 185 9.25 19.91 1.70
C ALA A 185 9.70 21.14 0.88
N ASP A 186 9.95 20.97 -0.41
CA ASP A 186 10.00 22.10 -1.34
C ASP A 186 8.64 22.82 -1.43
N PRO A 187 8.58 24.12 -1.79
CA PRO A 187 7.33 24.88 -1.74
C PRO A 187 6.18 24.30 -2.59
N PRO A 188 6.41 23.84 -3.84
CA PRO A 188 5.39 23.12 -4.61
C PRO A 188 4.80 21.90 -3.89
N THR A 189 5.65 21.04 -3.34
CA THR A 189 5.21 19.85 -2.58
C THR A 189 4.44 20.26 -1.33
N LEU A 190 4.95 21.23 -0.57
CA LEU A 190 4.34 21.68 0.68
C LEU A 190 2.88 22.15 0.48
N ASN A 191 2.60 22.88 -0.59
CA ASN A 191 1.25 23.36 -0.92
C ASN A 191 0.25 22.21 -1.20
N ARG A 192 0.76 21.05 -1.63
CA ARG A 192 -0.04 19.85 -1.91
C ARG A 192 -0.25 19.00 -0.67
N VAL A 193 0.75 18.87 0.20
CA VAL A 193 0.71 17.95 1.35
C VAL A 193 0.28 18.59 2.68
N SER A 194 0.32 19.91 2.78
CA SER A 194 -0.03 20.65 4.00
C SER A 194 -1.16 21.65 3.75
N LEU A 195 -1.89 21.98 4.82
CA LEU A 195 -2.71 23.20 4.87
C LEU A 195 -1.99 24.30 5.67
N PRO A 196 -2.30 25.58 5.42
CA PRO A 196 -1.84 26.68 6.25
C PRO A 196 -2.27 26.60 7.73
#